data_AF-A0A7I9WE23-F1
#
_entry.id   AF-A0A7I9WE23-F1
#
_cell.length_a   1.000
_cell.length_b   1.000
_cell.length_c   1.000
_cell.angle_alpha   90.00
_cell.angle_beta   90.00
_cell.angle_gamma   90.00
#
_symmetry.space_group_name_H-M   'P 1'
#
loop_
_entity.id
_entity.type
_entity.pdbx_description
1 polymer ?
#
loop_
_entity_poly.entity_id
_entity_poly.type
_entity_poly.pdbx_seq_one_letter_code
_entity_poly.pdbx_strand_id
1 'polypeptide(L)' 'MELLTRPERLVSEKIKQQAADRGMSVSQYVADLLAIQAGHPELVRELDKEVLPLAM' A
#
# COMPACT_ATOMS: atom_id res chain seq x y z
N MET A 1 0.99 -2.61 -18.30
CA MET A 1 0.76 -4.04 -18.00
C MET A 1 0.12 -4.10 -16.64
N GLU A 2 -1.04 -4.74 -16.50
CA GLU A 2 -1.67 -4.96 -15.19
C GLU A 2 -1.17 -6.28 -14.60
N LEU A 3 -0.82 -6.29 -13.32
CA LEU A 3 -0.41 -7.50 -12.59
C LEU A 3 -1.65 -8.19 -12.01
N LEU A 4 -2.15 -9.19 -12.72
CA LEU A 4 -3.24 -10.05 -12.23
C LEU A 4 -2.66 -11.19 -11.40
N THR A 5 -2.82 -11.13 -10.08
CA THR A 5 -2.32 -12.16 -9.16
C THR A 5 -3.42 -12.64 -8.23
N ARG A 6 -3.27 -13.86 -7.70
CA ARG A 6 -4.16 -14.44 -6.69
C ARG A 6 -3.31 -14.98 -5.54
N PRO A 7 -2.92 -14.11 -4.58
CA PRO A 7 -2.22 -14.56 -3.37
C PRO A 7 -3.08 -15.56 -2.59
N GLU A 8 -2.43 -16.38 -1.76
CA GLU A 8 -3.15 -17.24 -0.81
C GLU A 8 -4.10 -16.38 0.07
N ARG A 9 -5.22 -16.96 0.49
CA ARG A 9 -6.30 -16.24 1.19
C ARG A 9 -5.81 -15.51 2.43
N LEU A 10 -4.99 -16.14 3.27
CA LEU A 10 -4.38 -15.53 4.45
C LEU A 10 -3.61 -14.26 4.10
N VAL A 11 -2.83 -14.29 3.02
CA VAL A 11 -2.07 -13.13 2.53
C VAL A 11 -3.02 -12.03 2.06
N SER A 12 -4.04 -12.39 1.28
CA SER A 12 -5.04 -11.45 0.78
C SER A 12 -5.77 -10.73 1.93
N GLU A 13 -6.21 -11.47 2.95
CA GLU A 13 -6.89 -10.88 4.11
C GLU A 13 -5.95 -10.00 4.93
N LYS A 14 -4.68 -10.40 5.10
CA LYS A 14 -3.70 -9.57 5.82
C LYS A 14 -3.44 -8.25 5.10
N ILE A 15 -3.30 -8.27 3.78
CA ILE A 15 -3.11 -7.06 2.97
C ILE A 15 -4.33 -6.14 3.06
N LYS A 16 -5.55 -6.70 2.97
CA LYS A 16 -6.79 -5.92 3.12
C LYS A 16 -6.85 -5.22 4.48
N GLN A 17 -6.56 -5.94 5.56
CA GLN A 17 -6.55 -5.37 6.90
C GLN A 17 -5.52 -4.25 7.03
N GLN A 18 -4.29 -4.49 6.56
CA GLN A 18 -3.21 -3.51 6.61
C GLN A 18 -3.46 -2.24 5.80
N ALA A 19 -4.20 -2.35 4.68
CA ALA A 19 -4.64 -1.20 3.91
C ALA A 19 -5.75 -0.44 4.66
N ALA A 20 -6.72 -1.16 5.22
CA ALA A 20 -7.81 -0.59 5.99
C ALA A 20 -7.33 0.16 7.24
N ASP A 21 -6.37 -0.40 7.98
CA ASP A 21 -5.77 0.21 9.18
C ASP A 21 -5.08 1.56 8.86
N ARG A 22 -4.69 1.76 7.58
CA ARG A 22 -4.07 2.99 7.08
C ARG A 22 -5.04 3.90 6.32
N GLY A 23 -6.32 3.52 6.22
CA GLY A 23 -7.31 4.25 5.42
C GLY A 23 -7.01 4.24 3.91
N MET A 24 -6.21 3.28 3.43
CA MET A 24 -5.78 3.17 2.04
C MET A 24 -6.64 2.18 1.26
N SER A 25 -6.73 2.38 -0.06
CA SER A 25 -7.23 1.31 -0.93
C SER A 25 -6.22 0.17 -1.04
N VAL A 26 -6.71 -1.06 -1.15
CA VAL A 26 -5.85 -2.26 -1.30
C VAL A 26 -4.93 -2.14 -2.51
N SER A 27 -5.47 -1.65 -3.65
CA SER A 27 -4.70 -1.50 -4.88
C SER A 27 -3.55 -0.51 -4.71
N GLN A 28 -3.78 0.64 -4.05
CA GLN A 28 -2.71 1.62 -3.81
C GLN A 28 -1.69 1.11 -2.79
N TYR A 29 -2.14 0.43 -1.74
CA TYR A 29 -1.25 -0.19 -0.76
C TYR A 29 -0.31 -1.21 -1.41
N VAL A 30 -0.84 -2.10 -2.26
CA VAL A 30 -0.01 -3.07 -2.99
C VAL A 30 0.92 -2.38 -3.99
N ALA A 31 0.46 -1.34 -4.69
CA ALA A 31 1.30 -0.59 -5.63
C ALA A 31 2.50 0.06 -4.92
N ASP A 32 2.28 0.67 -3.75
CA ASP A 32 3.35 1.27 -2.95
C ASP A 32 4.33 0.21 -2.41
N LEU A 33 3.83 -0.93 -1.93
CA LEU A 33 4.69 -2.04 -1.51
C LEU A 33 5.55 -2.58 -2.67
N LEU A 34 4.98 -2.68 -3.88
CA LEU A 34 5.72 -3.11 -5.06
C LEU A 34 6.78 -2.08 -5.46
N ALA A 35 6.50 -0.79 -5.36
CA ALA A 35 7.47 0.27 -5.62
C ALA A 35 8.68 0.15 -4.68
N ILE A 36 8.44 -0.02 -3.38
CA ILE A 36 9.50 -0.23 -2.38
C ILE A 36 10.29 -1.50 -2.67
N GLN A 37 9.59 -2.62 -2.91
CA GLN A 37 10.23 -3.90 -3.20
C GLN A 37 11.08 -3.85 -4.48
N ALA A 38 10.70 -3.04 -5.46
CA ALA A 38 11.45 -2.82 -6.69
C ALA A 38 12.61 -1.82 -6.55
N GLY A 39 12.79 -1.20 -5.37
CA GLY A 39 13.85 -0.22 -5.11
C GLY A 39 13.52 1.21 -5.55
N HIS A 40 12.23 1.53 -5.70
CA HIS A 40 11.72 2.83 -6.15
C HIS A 40 10.84 3.51 -5.09
N PRO A 41 11.36 3.85 -3.90
CA PRO A 41 10.59 4.50 -2.84
C PRO A 41 10.03 5.88 -3.25
N GLU A 42 10.67 6.56 -4.21
CA GLU A 42 10.19 7.82 -4.78
C GLU A 42 8.84 7.71 -5.52
N LEU A 43 8.42 6.48 -5.86
CA LEU A 43 7.14 6.22 -6.52
C LEU A 43 6.01 5.90 -5.51
N VAL A 44 6.32 5.79 -4.22
CA VAL A 44 5.32 5.59 -3.15
C VAL A 44 4.39 6.79 -3.08
N ARG A 45 3.08 6.54 -3.02
CA ARG A 45 2.08 7.61 -3.03
C ARG A 45 1.45 7.87 -1.68
N GLU A 46 1.25 6.86 -0.86
CA GLU A 46 0.44 6.97 0.35
C GLU A 46 1.07 6.28 1.56
N LEU A 47 1.80 5.17 1.36
CA LEU A 47 2.31 4.33 2.45
C LEU A 47 3.23 5.08 3.43
N ASP A 48 4.08 5.98 2.94
CA ASP A 48 5.07 6.73 3.71
C ASP A 48 4.69 8.20 3.93
N LYS A 49 3.44 8.58 3.66
CA LYS A 49 2.99 9.94 3.95
C LYS A 49 2.80 10.13 5.45
N GLU A 50 3.76 10.76 6.10
CA GLU A 50 3.52 11.39 7.40
C GLU A 50 2.43 12.45 7.23
N VAL A 51 1.28 12.22 7.86
CA VAL A 51 0.25 13.26 7.99
C VAL A 51 0.82 14.35 8.88
N LEU A 52 1.24 15.45 8.27
CA LEU A 52 1.62 16.65 9.02
C LEU A 52 0.44 17.02 9.93
N PRO A 53 0.68 17.21 11.25
CA PRO A 53 -0.36 17.70 12.14
C PRO A 53 -0.88 19.00 11.57
N LEU A 54 -2.20 19.09 11.34
CA LEU A 54 -2.84 20.34 10.99
C LEU A 54 -2.49 21.35 12.07
N ALA A 55 -1.72 22.39 11.72
CA ALA A 55 -1.51 23.52 12.61
C ALA A 55 -2.88 24.16 12.87
N MET A 56 -3.30 24.13 14.14
CA MET A 56 -4.50 24.83 14.63
C MET A 56 -4.22 26.32 14.78
#